data_AF-A0AAD2YJD3-F1
#
_entry.id   AF-A0AAD2YJD3-F1
#
_cell.length_a   1.000
_cell.length_b   1.000
_cell.length_c   1.000
_cell.angle_alpha   90.00
_cell.angle_beta   90.00
_cell.angle_gamma   90.00
#
_symmetry.space_group_name_H-M   'P 1'
#
loop_
_entity.id
_entity.type
_entity.pdbx_description
1 polymer ?
#
loop_
_entity_poly.entity_id
_entity_poly.type
_entity_poly.pdbx_seq_one_letter_code
_entity_poly.pdbx_strand_id
1 'polypeptide(L)'
;MKFVHYINSPLLWKDSTNTAFAILAGIETLFAVSAISLEKFWGDYSWIIKLLFVIVIFLIIDVVIFIIKHSLAKDGISLNIRGIKVNIRKGDIFKANGWKVIAFNEYFDTQVDDIIIAHNTLNGKFIDNYVADINELNKIISSENDDNTSFKRRTRNNRSIFPLGRIIRYKDYMLLAFTHFDNNQAHLTQKDYENCLRVMWAEISRTYANKPIFIPLLGSGITRFDGTPHKSNFDLLRCMLCTLRTSGVNINQTITILLTEEAMQSINIYEIKGVK
;
A
#
# COMPACT_ATOMS: atom_id res chain seq x y z
N MET A 1 0.47 -8.27 22.82
CA MET A 1 0.58 -6.96 22.11
C MET A 1 -0.09 -6.94 20.72
N LYS A 2 -0.10 -8.04 19.94
CA LYS A 2 -0.68 -8.10 18.57
C LYS A 2 -2.20 -7.87 18.45
N PHE A 3 -2.98 -8.21 19.47
CA PHE A 3 -4.45 -8.09 19.44
C PHE A 3 -4.94 -6.64 19.69
N VAL A 4 -4.20 -5.87 20.50
CA VAL A 4 -4.59 -4.52 20.93
C VAL A 4 -4.55 -3.51 19.78
N HIS A 5 -3.60 -3.66 18.85
CA HIS A 5 -3.47 -2.74 17.69
C HIS A 5 -4.69 -2.77 16.76
N TYR A 6 -5.31 -3.93 16.59
CA TYR A 6 -6.47 -4.09 15.71
C TYR A 6 -7.81 -3.78 16.39
N ILE A 7 -7.92 -3.96 17.71
CA ILE A 7 -9.08 -3.49 18.48
C ILE A 7 -9.18 -1.97 18.40
N ASN A 8 -8.05 -1.28 18.30
CA ASN A 8 -7.96 0.17 18.17
C ASN A 8 -8.24 0.66 16.73
N SER A 9 -9.15 0.00 16.00
CA SER A 9 -9.62 0.47 14.70
C SER A 9 -11.02 1.09 14.82
N PRO A 10 -11.15 2.42 15.00
CA PRO A 10 -12.45 3.09 15.03
C PRO A 10 -13.29 2.83 13.79
N LEU A 11 -12.66 2.74 12.62
CA LEU A 11 -13.36 2.49 11.36
C LEU A 11 -13.94 1.06 11.33
N LEU A 12 -13.19 0.07 11.80
CA LEU A 12 -13.66 -1.32 11.86
C LEU A 12 -14.85 -1.47 12.81
N TRP A 13 -14.81 -0.83 13.98
CA TRP A 13 -15.94 -0.81 14.91
C TRP A 13 -17.17 -0.12 14.31
N LYS A 14 -16.98 1.07 13.72
CA LYS A 14 -18.07 1.80 13.06
C LYS A 14 -18.69 0.98 11.91
N ASP A 15 -17.87 0.33 11.11
CA ASP A 15 -18.37 -0.50 10.01
C ASP A 15 -19.07 -1.76 10.52
N SER A 16 -18.58 -2.38 11.60
CA SER A 16 -19.18 -3.59 12.19
C SER A 16 -20.55 -3.26 12.77
N THR A 17 -20.63 -2.21 13.57
CA THR A 17 -21.88 -1.73 14.19
C THR A 17 -22.93 -1.36 13.15
N ASN A 18 -22.55 -0.62 12.10
CA ASN A 18 -23.45 -0.30 11.00
C ASN A 18 -23.97 -1.56 10.28
N THR A 19 -23.13 -2.58 10.13
CA THR A 19 -23.54 -3.85 9.50
C THR A 19 -24.46 -4.65 10.42
N ALA A 20 -24.19 -4.67 11.73
CA ALA A 20 -25.06 -5.29 12.72
C ALA A 20 -26.45 -4.65 12.75
N PHE A 21 -26.52 -3.31 12.72
CA PHE A 21 -27.79 -2.58 12.59
C PHE A 21 -28.53 -2.96 11.31
N ALA A 22 -27.83 -3.01 10.17
CA ALA A 22 -28.46 -3.38 8.89
C ALA A 22 -29.02 -4.82 8.91
N ILE A 23 -28.32 -5.77 9.53
CA ILE A 23 -28.81 -7.16 9.69
C ILE A 23 -30.05 -7.20 10.58
N LEU A 24 -30.03 -6.52 11.73
CA LEU A 24 -31.20 -6.48 12.61
C LEU A 24 -32.41 -5.83 11.94
N ALA A 25 -32.20 -4.72 11.24
CA ALA A 25 -33.26 -4.06 10.47
C ALA A 25 -33.83 -4.99 9.39
N GLY A 26 -32.97 -5.72 8.66
CA GLY A 26 -33.40 -6.70 7.66
C GLY A 26 -34.23 -7.85 8.26
N ILE A 27 -33.83 -8.35 9.45
CA ILE A 27 -34.57 -9.38 10.18
C ILE A 27 -35.94 -8.86 10.62
N GLU A 28 -36.00 -7.66 11.18
CA GLU A 28 -37.25 -7.01 11.58
C GLU A 28 -38.20 -6.83 10.39
N THR A 29 -37.68 -6.33 9.26
CA THR A 29 -38.46 -6.15 8.03
C THR A 29 -39.01 -7.49 7.54
N LEU A 30 -38.23 -8.57 7.62
CA LEU A 30 -38.69 -9.91 7.24
C LEU A 30 -39.82 -10.42 8.16
N PHE A 31 -39.71 -10.19 9.47
CA PHE A 31 -40.77 -10.56 10.42
C PHE A 31 -42.05 -9.76 10.17
N ALA A 32 -41.93 -8.44 9.94
CA ALA A 32 -43.05 -7.57 9.63
C ALA A 32 -43.79 -8.03 8.36
N VAL A 33 -43.05 -8.32 7.28
CA VAL A 33 -43.63 -8.77 6.00
C VAL A 33 -44.25 -10.16 6.10
N SER A 34 -43.66 -11.06 6.89
CA SER A 34 -44.20 -12.42 7.07
C SER A 34 -45.39 -12.50 8.04
N ALA A 35 -45.82 -11.36 8.61
CA ALA A 35 -46.84 -11.28 9.66
C ALA A 35 -46.56 -12.19 10.87
N ILE A 36 -45.29 -12.56 11.06
CA ILE A 36 -44.85 -13.33 12.23
C ILE A 36 -44.68 -12.32 13.36
N SER A 37 -45.63 -12.30 14.28
CA SER A 37 -45.49 -11.48 15.48
C SER A 37 -44.35 -12.01 16.35
N LEU A 38 -43.38 -11.15 16.62
CA LEU A 38 -42.32 -11.40 17.59
C LEU A 38 -42.92 -11.80 18.95
N GLU A 39 -44.09 -11.28 19.33
CA GLU A 39 -44.73 -11.59 20.62
C GLU A 39 -44.94 -13.09 20.87
N LYS A 40 -45.14 -13.89 19.80
CA LYS A 40 -45.23 -15.35 19.92
C LYS A 40 -43.94 -16.01 20.42
N PHE A 41 -42.78 -15.41 20.16
CA PHE A 41 -41.49 -15.93 20.60
C PHE A 41 -41.14 -15.51 22.02
N TRP A 42 -41.62 -14.35 22.47
CA TRP A 42 -41.18 -13.74 23.72
C TRP A 42 -42.11 -13.96 24.91
N GLY A 43 -43.33 -14.46 24.69
CA GLY A 43 -44.32 -14.70 25.76
C GLY A 43 -44.58 -13.45 26.64
N ASP A 44 -44.94 -13.70 27.90
CA ASP A 44 -45.37 -12.68 28.87
C ASP A 44 -44.22 -11.97 29.60
N TYR A 45 -42.98 -12.05 29.12
CA TYR A 45 -41.87 -11.30 29.71
C TYR A 45 -42.10 -9.79 29.66
N SER A 46 -41.59 -9.08 30.67
CA SER A 46 -41.64 -7.61 30.70
C SER A 46 -40.88 -7.01 29.53
N TRP A 47 -41.31 -5.83 29.07
CA TRP A 47 -40.70 -5.13 27.94
C TRP A 47 -39.20 -4.85 28.15
N ILE A 48 -38.76 -4.69 29.41
CA ILE A 48 -37.36 -4.47 29.78
C ILE A 48 -36.50 -5.72 29.48
N ILE A 49 -37.00 -6.91 29.80
CA ILE A 49 -36.29 -8.18 29.53
C ILE A 49 -36.17 -8.40 28.02
N LYS A 50 -37.25 -8.13 27.28
CA LYS A 50 -37.26 -8.20 25.80
C LYS A 50 -36.21 -7.26 25.20
N LEU A 51 -36.16 -6.01 25.66
CA LEU A 51 -35.17 -5.03 25.22
C LEU A 51 -33.73 -5.48 25.53
N LEU A 52 -33.47 -5.97 26.74
CA LEU A 52 -32.14 -6.46 27.13
C LEU A 52 -31.65 -7.60 26.23
N PHE A 53 -32.53 -8.54 25.89
CA PHE A 53 -32.17 -9.65 25.00
C PHE A 53 -31.87 -9.18 23.58
N VAL A 54 -32.62 -8.20 23.05
CA VAL A 54 -32.31 -7.58 21.75
C VAL A 54 -30.94 -6.90 21.79
N ILE A 55 -30.62 -6.18 22.87
CA ILE A 55 -29.31 -5.55 23.05
C ILE A 55 -28.19 -6.62 23.10
N VAL A 56 -28.39 -7.71 23.83
CA VAL A 56 -27.40 -8.79 23.92
C VAL A 56 -27.19 -9.46 22.54
N ILE A 57 -28.27 -9.75 21.81
CA ILE A 57 -28.17 -10.27 20.44
C ILE A 57 -27.42 -9.30 19.53
N PHE A 58 -27.73 -8.01 19.60
CA PHE A 58 -27.04 -6.98 18.83
C PHE A 58 -25.54 -6.98 19.10
N LEU A 59 -25.13 -6.99 20.37
CA LEU A 59 -23.73 -7.03 20.77
C LEU A 59 -23.02 -8.30 20.28
N ILE A 60 -23.69 -9.46 20.33
CA ILE A 60 -23.15 -10.71 19.80
C ILE A 60 -22.93 -10.60 18.28
N ILE A 61 -23.92 -10.12 17.54
CA ILE A 61 -23.82 -9.94 16.08
C ILE A 61 -22.68 -8.96 15.74
N ASP A 62 -22.59 -7.83 16.44
CA ASP A 62 -21.55 -6.83 16.22
C ASP A 62 -20.14 -7.40 16.44
N VAL A 63 -19.93 -8.13 17.55
CA VAL A 63 -18.65 -8.79 17.84
C VAL A 63 -18.31 -9.86 16.79
N VAL A 64 -19.29 -10.66 16.35
CA VAL A 64 -19.08 -11.67 15.30
C VAL A 64 -18.67 -11.01 13.98
N ILE A 65 -19.36 -9.95 13.56
CA ILE A 65 -19.02 -9.19 12.34
C ILE A 65 -17.63 -8.58 12.46
N PHE A 66 -17.31 -8.01 13.62
CA PHE A 66 -15.98 -7.45 13.90
C PHE A 66 -14.89 -8.51 13.70
N ILE A 67 -15.06 -9.71 14.27
CA ILE A 67 -14.11 -10.82 14.13
C ILE A 67 -13.97 -11.24 12.67
N ILE A 68 -15.07 -11.37 11.94
CA ILE A 68 -15.06 -11.75 10.52
C ILE A 68 -14.29 -10.71 9.69
N LYS A 69 -14.64 -9.42 9.82
CA LYS A 69 -13.98 -8.33 9.08
C LYS A 69 -12.51 -8.20 9.44
N HIS A 70 -12.17 -8.37 10.73
CA HIS A 70 -10.80 -8.40 11.20
C HIS A 70 -10.01 -9.55 10.55
N SER A 71 -10.58 -10.76 10.51
CA SER A 71 -9.93 -11.92 9.91
C SER A 71 -9.69 -11.72 8.42
N LEU A 72 -10.67 -11.19 7.69
CA LEU A 72 -10.53 -10.91 6.25
C LEU A 72 -9.48 -9.85 5.96
N ALA A 73 -9.36 -8.84 6.83
CA ALA A 73 -8.35 -7.81 6.67
C ALA A 73 -6.93 -8.38 6.77
N LYS A 74 -6.67 -9.42 7.57
CA LYS A 74 -5.32 -9.98 7.77
C LYS A 74 -4.62 -10.38 6.47
N ASP A 75 -5.37 -10.77 5.45
CA ASP A 75 -4.82 -11.19 4.16
C ASP A 75 -4.56 -10.01 3.21
N GLY A 76 -5.02 -8.81 3.59
CA GLY A 76 -4.92 -7.58 2.82
C GLY A 76 -6.25 -6.87 2.67
N ILE A 77 -6.21 -5.72 2.00
CA ILE A 77 -7.39 -4.96 1.63
C ILE A 77 -7.34 -4.58 0.15
N SER A 78 -8.52 -4.38 -0.44
CA SER A 78 -8.67 -3.80 -1.77
C SER A 78 -9.42 -2.48 -1.67
N LEU A 79 -8.96 -1.51 -2.44
CA LEU A 79 -9.49 -0.16 -2.53
C LEU A 79 -9.72 0.17 -4.00
N ASN A 80 -10.66 1.10 -4.25
CA ASN A 80 -10.81 1.73 -5.55
C ASN A 80 -10.42 3.20 -5.42
N ILE A 81 -9.40 3.63 -6.15
CA ILE A 81 -8.95 5.01 -6.20
C ILE A 81 -9.15 5.51 -7.62
N ARG A 82 -10.21 6.32 -7.83
CA ARG A 82 -10.52 6.92 -9.15
C ARG A 82 -10.64 5.90 -10.29
N GLY A 83 -11.25 4.74 -10.03
CA GLY A 83 -11.38 3.65 -10.99
C GLY A 83 -10.20 2.67 -10.99
N ILE A 84 -9.09 3.01 -10.34
CA ILE A 84 -7.90 2.15 -10.23
C ILE A 84 -8.11 1.17 -9.07
N LYS A 85 -8.04 -0.13 -9.36
CA LYS A 85 -8.06 -1.17 -8.33
C LYS A 85 -6.69 -1.23 -7.65
N VAL A 86 -6.67 -0.92 -6.36
CA VAL A 86 -5.46 -0.95 -5.52
C VAL A 86 -5.59 -2.04 -4.48
N ASN A 87 -4.69 -3.03 -4.50
CA ASN A 87 -4.59 -4.06 -3.48
C ASN A 87 -3.42 -3.76 -2.55
N ILE A 88 -3.60 -3.95 -1.25
CA ILE A 88 -2.54 -3.84 -0.25
C ILE A 88 -2.50 -5.15 0.50
N ARG A 89 -1.39 -5.88 0.40
CA ARG A 89 -1.27 -7.21 1.01
C ARG A 89 0.18 -7.54 1.32
N LYS A 90 0.38 -8.55 2.16
CA LYS A 90 1.69 -9.16 2.35
C LYS A 90 2.15 -9.85 1.06
N GLY A 91 3.42 -9.73 0.73
CA GLY A 91 4.00 -10.58 -0.31
C GLY A 91 5.46 -10.27 -0.64
N ASP A 92 6.04 -11.13 -1.46
CA ASP A 92 7.38 -10.99 -2.01
C ASP A 92 7.27 -10.42 -3.44
N ILE A 93 7.91 -9.28 -3.67
CA ILE A 93 7.84 -8.58 -4.96
C ILE A 93 8.47 -9.39 -6.09
N PHE A 94 9.48 -10.20 -5.81
CA PHE A 94 10.15 -10.96 -6.85
C PHE A 94 9.31 -12.11 -7.39
N LYS A 95 8.34 -12.60 -6.61
CA LYS A 95 7.37 -13.63 -7.00
C LYS A 95 6.15 -13.08 -7.73
N ALA A 96 6.03 -11.76 -7.86
CA ALA A 96 4.89 -11.14 -8.51
C ALA A 96 4.91 -11.36 -10.04
N ASN A 97 3.73 -11.45 -10.66
CA ASN A 97 3.58 -11.58 -12.11
C ASN A 97 3.07 -10.25 -12.70
N GLY A 98 4.00 -9.42 -13.18
CA GLY A 98 3.73 -8.08 -13.68
C GLY A 98 4.95 -7.19 -13.50
N TRP A 99 4.76 -5.87 -13.62
CA TRP A 99 5.82 -4.90 -13.36
C TRP A 99 6.20 -4.88 -11.88
N LYS A 100 7.49 -5.00 -11.59
CA LYS A 100 8.03 -4.96 -10.22
C LYS A 100 8.82 -3.68 -10.02
N VAL A 101 8.32 -2.78 -9.18
CA VAL A 101 9.03 -1.52 -8.89
C VAL A 101 10.16 -1.77 -7.89
N ILE A 102 11.39 -1.45 -8.29
CA ILE A 102 12.58 -1.56 -7.43
C ILE A 102 13.17 -0.15 -7.26
N ALA A 103 13.27 0.30 -6.01
CA ALA A 103 13.82 1.59 -5.67
C ALA A 103 15.36 1.59 -5.78
N PHE A 104 15.89 2.61 -6.45
CA PHE A 104 17.30 2.94 -6.61
C PHE A 104 17.56 4.36 -6.08
N ASN A 105 18.83 4.72 -5.95
CA ASN A 105 19.18 6.13 -5.82
C ASN A 105 19.05 6.87 -7.18
N GLU A 106 19.13 8.19 -7.14
CA GLU A 106 19.06 9.06 -8.32
C GLU A 106 20.17 8.85 -9.36
N TYR A 107 21.23 8.12 -9.04
CA TYR A 107 22.30 7.75 -9.96
C TYR A 107 22.10 6.38 -10.62
N PHE A 108 21.13 5.60 -10.13
CA PHE A 108 20.97 4.18 -10.44
C PHE A 108 22.27 3.38 -10.25
N ASP A 109 22.95 3.58 -9.11
CA ASP A 109 24.13 2.78 -8.79
C ASP A 109 23.82 1.28 -8.79
N THR A 110 24.79 0.47 -9.22
CA THR A 110 24.65 -0.98 -9.39
C THR A 110 25.71 -1.79 -8.65
N GLN A 111 26.61 -1.13 -7.93
CA GLN A 111 27.68 -1.76 -7.15
C GLN A 111 27.14 -2.27 -5.81
N VAL A 112 27.07 -3.60 -5.66
CA VAL A 112 26.67 -4.27 -4.41
C VAL A 112 27.93 -4.77 -3.70
N ASP A 113 28.27 -4.12 -2.60
CA ASP A 113 29.53 -4.35 -1.87
C ASP A 113 29.40 -4.04 -0.36
N ASP A 114 28.17 -3.90 0.15
CA ASP A 114 27.87 -3.44 1.51
C ASP A 114 28.42 -2.04 1.88
N ILE A 115 28.90 -1.28 0.89
CA ILE A 115 29.32 0.11 1.02
C ILE A 115 28.34 1.02 0.29
N ILE A 116 28.18 0.84 -1.02
CA ILE A 116 27.26 1.63 -1.86
C ILE A 116 25.85 1.03 -1.78
N ILE A 117 25.73 -0.27 -2.07
CA ILE A 117 24.49 -1.02 -1.93
C ILE A 117 24.76 -2.25 -1.07
N ALA A 118 23.94 -2.43 -0.04
CA ALA A 118 24.02 -3.60 0.82
C ALA A 118 23.23 -4.78 0.25
N HIS A 119 23.83 -5.98 0.31
CA HIS A 119 23.28 -7.24 -0.21
C HIS A 119 21.91 -7.58 0.41
N ASN A 120 21.69 -7.18 1.67
CA ASN A 120 20.45 -7.49 2.40
C ASN A 120 19.26 -6.57 2.05
N THR A 121 19.49 -5.52 1.26
CA THR A 121 18.44 -4.58 0.84
C THR A 121 17.62 -5.14 -0.32
N LEU A 122 16.44 -4.58 -0.57
CA LEU A 122 15.64 -4.97 -1.74
C LEU A 122 16.38 -4.72 -3.06
N ASN A 123 17.13 -3.61 -3.11
CA ASN A 123 17.94 -3.23 -4.26
C ASN A 123 19.11 -4.20 -4.48
N GLY A 124 19.90 -4.49 -3.42
CA GLY A 124 20.99 -5.46 -3.49
C GLY A 124 20.52 -6.86 -3.89
N LYS A 125 19.45 -7.36 -3.26
CA LYS A 125 18.84 -8.65 -3.64
C LYS A 125 18.37 -8.70 -5.09
N PHE A 126 17.88 -7.58 -5.62
CA PHE A 126 17.50 -7.48 -7.02
C PHE A 126 18.73 -7.66 -7.92
N ILE A 127 19.81 -6.93 -7.65
CA ILE A 127 21.02 -6.99 -8.46
C ILE A 127 21.67 -8.38 -8.36
N ASP A 128 21.88 -8.90 -7.15
CA ASP A 128 22.58 -10.18 -6.94
C ASP A 128 21.88 -11.37 -7.59
N ASN A 129 20.54 -11.41 -7.54
CA ASN A 129 19.78 -12.62 -7.88
C ASN A 129 18.98 -12.51 -9.18
N TYR A 130 18.72 -11.29 -9.68
CA TYR A 130 17.83 -11.07 -10.83
C TYR A 130 18.49 -10.30 -11.97
N VAL A 131 19.76 -9.89 -11.82
CA VAL A 131 20.57 -9.28 -12.89
C VAL A 131 21.67 -10.26 -13.27
N ALA A 132 21.48 -10.99 -14.37
CA ALA A 132 22.47 -11.96 -14.85
C ALA A 132 23.71 -11.30 -15.46
N ASP A 133 23.56 -10.11 -16.05
CA ASP A 133 24.65 -9.33 -16.63
C ASP A 133 24.55 -7.87 -16.17
N ILE A 134 25.50 -7.46 -15.34
CA ILE A 134 25.57 -6.09 -14.81
C ILE A 134 25.89 -5.06 -15.90
N ASN A 135 26.62 -5.46 -16.95
CA ASN A 135 26.96 -4.59 -18.06
C ASN A 135 25.72 -4.32 -18.92
N GLU A 136 24.85 -5.32 -19.10
CA GLU A 136 23.53 -5.15 -19.73
C GLU A 136 22.71 -4.10 -18.98
N LEU A 137 22.61 -4.22 -17.65
CA LEU A 137 21.86 -3.27 -16.81
C LEU A 137 22.44 -1.86 -16.93
N ASN A 138 23.75 -1.70 -16.78
CA ASN A 138 24.43 -0.41 -16.88
C ASN A 138 24.27 0.22 -18.28
N LYS A 139 24.30 -0.59 -19.34
CA LYS A 139 24.04 -0.13 -20.71
C LYS A 139 22.60 0.37 -20.87
N ILE A 140 21.62 -0.33 -20.31
CA ILE A 140 20.21 0.09 -20.35
C ILE A 140 20.02 1.42 -19.61
N ILE A 141 20.59 1.55 -18.40
CA ILE A 141 20.51 2.80 -17.61
C ILE A 141 21.15 3.97 -18.37
N SER A 142 22.35 3.79 -18.91
CA SER A 142 23.08 4.86 -19.60
C SER A 142 22.43 5.27 -20.92
N SER A 143 21.87 4.31 -21.66
CA SER A 143 21.18 4.55 -22.94
C SER A 143 19.73 5.00 -22.83
N GLU A 144 19.16 5.09 -21.62
CA GLU A 144 17.81 5.61 -21.42
C GLU A 144 17.69 7.02 -22.02
N ASN A 145 16.64 7.23 -22.83
CA ASN A 145 16.35 8.50 -23.47
C ASN A 145 15.32 9.30 -22.64
N ASP A 146 15.54 10.61 -22.56
CA ASP A 146 14.66 11.56 -21.88
C ASP A 146 13.62 12.21 -22.80
N ASP A 147 13.66 11.99 -24.12
CA ASP A 147 12.75 12.63 -25.07
C ASP A 147 11.27 12.30 -24.80
N ASN A 148 11.01 11.13 -24.23
CA ASN A 148 9.67 10.65 -23.93
C ASN A 148 9.20 11.03 -22.51
N THR A 149 9.91 11.90 -21.79
CA THR A 149 9.53 12.34 -20.45
C THR A 149 9.78 13.83 -20.24
N SER A 150 8.94 14.47 -19.43
CA SER A 150 9.19 15.83 -18.93
C SER A 150 10.28 15.86 -17.85
N PHE A 151 10.63 14.70 -17.29
CA PHE A 151 11.54 14.56 -16.16
C PHE A 151 12.95 14.20 -16.63
N LYS A 152 13.63 15.18 -17.23
CA LYS A 152 14.96 15.00 -17.84
C LYS A 152 16.06 14.86 -16.79
N ARG A 153 17.04 13.99 -17.06
CA ARG A 153 18.23 13.84 -16.22
C ARG A 153 19.13 15.07 -16.35
N ARG A 154 19.93 15.29 -15.31
CA ARG A 154 20.98 16.31 -15.28
C ARG A 154 22.33 15.62 -15.19
N THR A 155 23.40 16.34 -15.48
CA THR A 155 24.76 15.85 -15.30
C THR A 155 25.44 16.61 -14.17
N ARG A 156 26.06 15.88 -13.24
CA ARG A 156 26.90 16.45 -12.18
C ARG A 156 28.14 15.58 -12.04
N ASN A 157 29.33 16.18 -12.02
CA ASN A 157 30.61 15.46 -11.90
C ASN A 157 30.73 14.27 -12.88
N ASN A 158 30.31 14.49 -14.15
CA ASN A 158 30.29 13.48 -15.21
C ASN A 158 29.40 12.24 -14.94
N ARG A 159 28.49 12.32 -13.96
CA ARG A 159 27.48 11.30 -13.67
C ARG A 159 26.09 11.82 -14.02
N SER A 160 25.26 10.94 -14.56
CA SER A 160 23.83 11.21 -14.79
C SER A 160 23.08 11.18 -13.46
N ILE A 161 22.29 12.21 -13.21
CA ILE A 161 21.37 12.34 -12.08
C ILE A 161 19.96 12.36 -12.63
N PHE A 162 19.20 11.34 -12.31
CA PHE A 162 17.81 11.22 -12.71
C PHE A 162 16.91 11.90 -11.67
N PRO A 163 15.92 12.68 -12.09
CA PRO A 163 14.97 13.27 -11.16
C PRO A 163 14.22 12.18 -10.39
N LEU A 164 13.96 12.42 -9.11
CA LEU A 164 13.21 11.48 -8.29
C LEU A 164 11.83 11.20 -8.90
N GLY A 165 11.45 9.93 -8.89
CA GLY A 165 10.24 9.40 -9.52
C GLY A 165 10.44 8.88 -10.94
N ARG A 166 11.60 9.15 -11.59
CA ARG A 166 11.90 8.64 -12.92
C ARG A 166 11.96 7.10 -12.93
N ILE A 167 11.38 6.48 -13.96
CA ILE A 167 11.38 5.02 -14.12
C ILE A 167 12.14 4.57 -15.37
N ILE A 168 13.10 3.67 -15.19
CA ILE A 168 13.78 2.95 -16.26
C ILE A 168 13.25 1.51 -16.28
N ARG A 169 12.89 1.00 -17.46
CA ARG A 169 12.41 -0.39 -17.59
C ARG A 169 13.59 -1.32 -17.80
N TYR A 170 13.64 -2.42 -17.05
CA TYR A 170 14.60 -3.50 -17.22
C TYR A 170 13.86 -4.83 -17.11
N LYS A 171 13.72 -5.57 -18.22
CA LYS A 171 12.94 -6.82 -18.28
C LYS A 171 11.50 -6.59 -17.77
N ASP A 172 11.10 -7.23 -16.68
CA ASP A 172 9.82 -7.07 -15.98
C ASP A 172 9.90 -6.17 -14.73
N TYR A 173 11.01 -5.43 -14.58
CA TYR A 173 11.24 -4.48 -13.50
C TYR A 173 11.11 -3.02 -13.96
N MET A 174 10.61 -2.19 -13.04
CA MET A 174 10.58 -0.74 -13.13
C MET A 174 11.58 -0.20 -12.10
N LEU A 175 12.75 0.21 -12.56
CA LEU A 175 13.79 0.80 -11.71
C LEU A 175 13.41 2.25 -11.43
N LEU A 176 13.18 2.56 -10.16
CA LEU A 176 12.70 3.86 -9.71
C LEU A 176 13.84 4.67 -9.09
N ALA A 177 14.12 5.86 -9.63
CA ALA A 177 14.96 6.84 -8.95
C ALA A 177 14.21 7.36 -7.72
N PHE A 178 14.53 6.83 -6.53
CA PHE A 178 13.71 7.03 -5.34
C PHE A 178 14.35 7.97 -4.32
N THR A 179 15.68 7.98 -4.17
CA THR A 179 16.36 8.75 -3.13
C THR A 179 17.48 9.61 -3.68
N HIS A 180 17.72 10.74 -3.02
CA HIS A 180 19.02 11.39 -3.12
C HIS A 180 20.09 10.49 -2.49
N PHE A 181 21.33 10.62 -2.97
CA PHE A 181 22.41 9.78 -2.46
C PHE A 181 23.69 10.57 -2.29
N ASP A 182 24.13 10.64 -1.04
CA ASP A 182 25.34 11.34 -0.64
C ASP A 182 26.05 10.55 0.46
N ASN A 183 27.37 10.49 0.41
CA ASN A 183 28.21 9.74 1.35
C ASN A 183 27.72 8.31 1.63
N ASN A 184 27.29 7.61 0.58
CA ASN A 184 26.72 6.25 0.64
C ASN A 184 25.43 6.11 1.46
N GLN A 185 24.69 7.21 1.62
CA GLN A 185 23.44 7.25 2.35
C GLN A 185 22.30 7.70 1.45
N ALA A 186 21.18 6.97 1.54
CA ALA A 186 19.94 7.28 0.84
C ALA A 186 19.07 8.23 1.68
N HIS A 187 18.77 9.41 1.14
CA HIS A 187 18.05 10.48 1.83
C HIS A 187 16.81 10.95 1.06
N LEU A 188 15.81 11.36 1.83
CA LEU A 188 14.62 12.05 1.35
C LEU A 188 14.15 13.07 2.40
N THR A 189 13.73 14.25 1.96
CA THR A 189 12.80 15.05 2.77
C THR A 189 11.36 14.55 2.56
N GLN A 190 10.43 14.94 3.43
CA GLN A 190 9.00 14.65 3.21
C GLN A 190 8.50 15.24 1.88
N LYS A 191 8.99 16.43 1.50
CA LYS A 191 8.70 17.07 0.22
C LYS A 191 9.22 16.25 -0.95
N ASP A 192 10.45 15.74 -0.86
CA ASP A 192 11.04 14.91 -1.91
C ASP A 192 10.25 13.62 -2.08
N TYR A 193 9.82 12.99 -1.00
CA TYR A 193 9.00 11.79 -1.05
C TYR A 193 7.65 12.03 -1.74
N GLU A 194 6.92 13.08 -1.37
CA GLU A 194 5.64 13.43 -2.01
C GLU A 194 5.81 13.74 -3.51
N ASN A 195 6.83 14.51 -3.86
CA ASN A 195 7.12 14.86 -5.26
C ASN A 195 7.56 13.63 -6.06
N CYS A 196 8.45 12.80 -5.51
CA CYS A 196 8.89 11.55 -6.10
C CYS A 196 7.69 10.65 -6.43
N LEU A 197 6.76 10.48 -5.49
CA LEU A 197 5.56 9.67 -5.72
C LEU A 197 4.67 10.24 -6.82
N ARG A 198 4.45 11.56 -6.88
CA ARG A 198 3.67 12.19 -7.97
C ARG A 198 4.30 11.94 -9.34
N VAL A 199 5.62 12.08 -9.45
CA VAL A 199 6.37 11.81 -10.68
C VAL A 199 6.31 10.31 -11.03
N MET A 200 6.49 9.45 -10.03
CA MET A 200 6.40 7.99 -10.20
C MET A 200 5.04 7.57 -10.78
N TRP A 201 3.93 8.12 -10.30
CA TRP A 201 2.61 7.77 -10.84
C TRP A 201 2.46 8.16 -12.32
N ALA A 202 2.98 9.32 -12.71
CA ALA A 202 3.01 9.74 -14.11
C ALA A 202 3.90 8.80 -14.96
N GLU A 203 5.07 8.44 -14.45
CA GLU A 203 6.01 7.53 -15.13
C GLU A 203 5.46 6.11 -15.24
N ILE A 204 4.77 5.59 -14.22
CA ILE A 204 4.06 4.31 -14.29
C ILE A 204 2.97 4.38 -15.35
N SER A 205 2.14 5.42 -15.33
CA SER A 205 1.06 5.61 -16.32
C SER A 205 1.58 5.64 -17.76
N ARG A 206 2.79 6.16 -17.97
CA ARG A 206 3.46 6.20 -19.28
C ARG A 206 4.02 4.84 -19.70
N THR A 207 4.50 4.03 -18.76
CA THR A 207 5.38 2.88 -19.06
C THR A 207 4.75 1.51 -18.79
N TYR A 208 3.64 1.42 -18.05
CA TYR A 208 3.06 0.15 -17.60
C TYR A 208 2.53 -0.76 -18.71
N ALA A 209 2.28 -0.24 -19.91
CA ALA A 209 1.90 -1.04 -21.10
C ALA A 209 0.78 -2.06 -20.82
N ASN A 210 -0.23 -1.66 -20.06
CA ASN A 210 -1.38 -2.50 -19.70
C ASN A 210 -1.04 -3.79 -18.95
N LYS A 211 0.05 -3.82 -18.17
CA LYS A 211 0.38 -4.91 -17.24
C LYS A 211 0.10 -4.51 -15.78
N PRO A 212 -0.26 -5.47 -14.89
CA PRO A 212 -0.36 -5.22 -13.46
C PRO A 212 0.96 -4.70 -12.87
N ILE A 213 0.88 -3.84 -11.85
CA ILE A 213 2.04 -3.21 -11.21
C ILE A 213 2.12 -3.62 -9.74
N PHE A 214 3.30 -4.00 -9.30
CA PHE A 214 3.63 -4.39 -7.94
C PHE A 214 4.68 -3.43 -7.37
N ILE A 215 4.37 -2.83 -6.23
CA ILE A 215 5.19 -1.78 -5.62
C ILE A 215 5.44 -2.18 -4.16
N PRO A 216 6.67 -2.15 -3.64
CA PRO A 216 6.89 -2.36 -2.22
C PRO A 216 6.39 -1.14 -1.43
N LEU A 217 6.31 -1.23 -0.10
CA LEU A 217 6.17 -0.04 0.72
C LEU A 217 7.43 0.83 0.63
N LEU A 218 7.40 1.87 -0.19
CA LEU A 218 8.52 2.75 -0.44
C LEU A 218 8.91 3.54 0.82
N GLY A 219 10.21 3.72 1.05
CA GLY A 219 10.74 4.46 2.20
C GLY A 219 10.76 3.70 3.54
N SER A 220 10.14 2.51 3.64
CA SER A 220 10.10 1.73 4.88
C SER A 220 11.43 1.06 5.26
N GLY A 221 12.35 0.89 4.28
CA GLY A 221 13.65 0.24 4.44
C GLY A 221 14.74 1.15 4.98
N ILE A 222 15.96 1.07 4.45
CA ILE A 222 17.14 1.83 4.94
C ILE A 222 17.15 3.33 4.60
N THR A 223 16.14 3.83 3.88
CA THR A 223 16.02 5.25 3.53
C THR A 223 15.88 6.12 4.78
N ARG A 224 16.65 7.21 4.82
CA ARG A 224 16.61 8.21 5.87
C ARG A 224 15.67 9.34 5.46
N PHE A 225 14.81 9.75 6.37
CA PHE A 225 13.93 10.90 6.18
C PHE A 225 14.46 12.10 6.97
N ASP A 226 15.01 13.08 6.25
CA ASP A 226 15.62 14.24 6.86
C ASP A 226 14.56 15.09 7.58
N GLY A 227 14.84 15.47 8.83
CA GLY A 227 13.89 16.21 9.67
C GLY A 227 12.73 15.38 10.22
N THR A 228 12.68 14.07 9.98
CA THR A 228 11.63 13.17 10.51
C THR A 228 12.27 12.03 11.30
N PRO A 229 12.40 12.13 12.63
CA PRO A 229 13.13 11.16 13.44
C PRO A 229 12.48 9.76 13.46
N HIS A 230 11.16 9.68 13.29
CA HIS A 230 10.43 8.42 13.25
C HIS A 230 9.57 8.32 11.99
N LYS A 231 9.90 7.35 11.13
CA LYS A 231 9.11 7.00 9.95
C LYS A 231 7.99 6.04 10.34
N SER A 232 6.77 6.39 9.97
CA SER A 232 5.58 5.59 10.20
C SER A 232 5.21 4.87 8.91
N ASN A 233 5.18 3.53 8.93
CA ASN A 233 4.75 2.73 7.78
C ASN A 233 3.32 3.06 7.34
N PHE A 234 2.46 3.43 8.29
CA PHE A 234 1.10 3.90 8.00
C PHE A 234 1.13 5.21 7.21
N ASP A 235 1.95 6.19 7.61
CA ASP A 235 2.04 7.49 6.93
C ASP A 235 2.71 7.38 5.56
N LEU A 236 3.72 6.51 5.42
CA LEU A 236 4.31 6.19 4.11
C LEU A 236 3.27 5.62 3.15
N LEU A 237 2.49 4.63 3.59
CA LEU A 237 1.43 4.01 2.80
C LEU A 237 0.32 5.03 2.48
N ARG A 238 -0.10 5.81 3.48
CA ARG A 238 -1.10 6.87 3.32
C ARG A 238 -0.65 7.88 2.26
N CYS A 239 0.61 8.33 2.31
CA CYS A 239 1.17 9.24 1.33
C CYS A 239 1.18 8.63 -0.09
N MET A 240 1.57 7.36 -0.25
CA MET A 240 1.48 6.66 -1.56
C MET A 240 0.05 6.69 -2.11
N LEU A 241 -0.96 6.42 -1.28
CA LEU A 241 -2.36 6.38 -1.70
C LEU A 241 -2.93 7.78 -1.99
N CYS A 242 -2.61 8.78 -1.15
CA CYS A 242 -3.05 10.16 -1.34
C CYS A 242 -2.40 10.78 -2.59
N THR A 243 -1.12 10.52 -2.84
CA THR A 243 -0.45 10.99 -4.07
C THR A 243 -1.01 10.29 -5.31
N LEU A 244 -1.33 8.98 -5.25
CA LEU A 244 -2.01 8.30 -6.36
C LEU A 244 -3.36 8.95 -6.65
N ARG A 245 -4.18 9.19 -5.61
CA ARG A 245 -5.49 9.82 -5.75
C ARG A 245 -5.42 11.22 -6.36
N THR A 246 -4.44 12.02 -5.94
CA THR A 246 -4.28 13.41 -6.38
C THR A 246 -3.45 13.55 -7.66
N SER A 247 -2.80 12.49 -8.14
CA SER A 247 -1.91 12.54 -9.32
C SER A 247 -2.61 12.85 -10.64
N GLY A 248 -3.89 12.56 -10.77
CA GLY A 248 -4.60 12.75 -12.05
C GLY A 248 -4.50 11.59 -13.03
N VAL A 249 -3.62 10.60 -12.78
CA VAL A 249 -3.32 9.54 -13.75
C VAL A 249 -4.46 8.53 -13.87
N ASN A 250 -4.59 7.94 -15.05
CA ASN A 250 -5.56 6.87 -15.33
C ASN A 250 -4.79 5.58 -15.65
N ILE A 251 -4.90 4.58 -14.77
CA ILE A 251 -4.24 3.28 -14.93
C ILE A 251 -5.32 2.20 -14.94
N ASN A 252 -5.47 1.51 -16.07
CA ASN A 252 -6.52 0.49 -16.27
C ASN A 252 -6.08 -0.91 -15.81
N GLN A 253 -5.08 -0.97 -14.94
CA GLN A 253 -4.53 -2.20 -14.39
C GLN A 253 -4.48 -2.15 -12.88
N THR A 254 -4.44 -3.34 -12.28
CA THR A 254 -4.36 -3.45 -10.82
C THR A 254 -2.99 -3.00 -10.33
N ILE A 255 -2.97 -2.12 -9.33
CA ILE A 255 -1.78 -1.78 -8.57
C ILE A 255 -1.81 -2.58 -7.27
N THR A 256 -0.74 -3.31 -6.98
CA THR A 256 -0.61 -4.07 -5.72
C THR A 256 0.57 -3.53 -4.93
N ILE A 257 0.28 -2.94 -3.76
CA ILE A 257 1.30 -2.56 -2.79
C ILE A 257 1.60 -3.78 -1.91
N LEU A 258 2.85 -4.23 -1.94
CA LEU A 258 3.35 -5.37 -1.20
C LEU A 258 4.03 -4.93 0.09
N LEU A 259 3.51 -5.43 1.21
CA LEU A 259 4.04 -5.17 2.53
C LEU A 259 4.90 -6.34 3.00
N THR A 260 5.97 -6.04 3.74
CA THR A 260 6.68 -7.05 4.53
C THR A 260 5.80 -7.52 5.68
N GLU A 261 6.13 -8.67 6.28
CA GLU A 261 5.44 -9.14 7.49
C GLU A 261 5.47 -8.10 8.61
N GLU A 262 6.63 -7.46 8.81
CA GLU A 262 6.82 -6.42 9.83
C GLU A 262 5.97 -5.15 9.54
N ALA A 263 5.91 -4.73 8.27
CA ALA A 263 5.07 -3.59 7.88
C ALA A 263 3.58 -3.93 8.04
N MET A 264 3.16 -5.14 7.67
CA MET A 264 1.78 -5.59 7.81
C MET A 264 1.33 -5.61 9.27
N GLN A 265 2.22 -5.99 10.20
CA GLN A 265 1.92 -6.01 11.64
C GLN A 265 1.90 -4.61 12.28
N SER A 266 2.67 -3.65 11.75
CA SER A 266 2.71 -2.28 12.29
C SER A 266 1.60 -1.37 11.75
N ILE A 267 1.05 -1.66 10.57
CA ILE A 267 -0.03 -0.86 9.96
C ILE A 267 -1.41 -1.40 10.37
N ASN A 268 -2.27 -0.53 10.88
CA ASN A 268 -3.71 -0.83 10.95
C ASN A 268 -4.33 -0.67 9.55
N ILE A 269 -4.21 -1.73 8.76
CA ILE A 269 -4.62 -1.74 7.35
C ILE A 269 -6.12 -1.49 7.14
N TYR A 270 -6.99 -1.75 8.12
CA TYR A 270 -8.42 -1.50 7.95
C TYR A 270 -8.71 0.00 7.92
N GLU A 271 -8.00 0.79 8.73
CA GLU A 271 -8.09 2.26 8.77
C GLU A 271 -7.73 2.91 7.42
N ILE A 272 -6.93 2.23 6.59
CA ILE A 272 -6.59 2.72 5.25
C ILE A 272 -7.84 2.86 4.36
N LYS A 273 -8.91 2.09 4.59
CA LYS A 273 -10.19 2.28 3.88
C LYS A 273 -10.81 3.66 4.13
N GLY A 274 -10.54 4.26 5.28
CA GLY A 274 -11.01 5.59 5.66
C GLY A 274 -10.17 6.74 5.10
N VAL A 275 -9.00 6.45 4.51
CA VAL A 275 -8.10 7.47 3.94
C VAL A 275 -8.73 8.01 2.65
N LYS A 276 -9.38 9.17 2.77
CA LYS A 276 -9.92 9.97 1.67
C LYS A 276 -8.84 10.79 0.96
#